data_AF-A0A2N7XN68-F1
#
_entry.id   AF-A0A2N7XN68-F1
#
_cell.length_a   1.000
_cell.length_b   1.000
_cell.length_c   1.000
_cell.angle_alpha   90.00
_cell.angle_beta   90.00
_cell.angle_gamma   90.00
#
_symmetry.space_group_name_H-M   'P 1'
#
loop_
_entity.id
_entity.type
_entity.pdbx_description
1 polymer ?
#
loop_
_entity_poly.entity_id
_entity_poly.type
_entity_poly.pdbx_seq_one_letter_code
_entity_poly.pdbx_strand_id
1 'polypeptide(L)'
;MNMQTLPAAVFIEGEVLRDAALNAQEMCSMNFATEEFDKLVRILVPLIDPMMCREENGVASDIARHIEQIRIFSGNFCWKHRDLGASYGVVGKRSGIDNGGAHDYR
;
A
#
# COMPACT_ATOMS: atom_id res chain seq x y z
N MET A 1 17.57 -3.28 -55.79
CA MET A 1 16.29 -2.80 -55.21
C MET A 1 16.42 -2.87 -53.70
N ASN A 2 16.37 -1.72 -53.01
CA ASN A 2 16.46 -1.62 -51.55
C ASN A 2 15.11 -1.97 -50.92
N MET A 3 15.06 -3.02 -50.10
CA MET A 3 13.91 -3.33 -49.25
C MET A 3 14.01 -2.52 -47.96
N GLN A 4 13.19 -1.49 -47.83
CA GLN A 4 13.02 -0.73 -46.60
C GLN A 4 12.42 -1.66 -45.53
N THR A 5 13.20 -1.91 -44.48
CA THR A 5 12.78 -2.71 -43.34
C THR A 5 11.80 -1.89 -42.49
N LEU A 6 10.54 -2.33 -42.40
CA LEU A 6 9.55 -1.72 -41.52
C LEU A 6 9.98 -1.92 -40.05
N PRO A 7 9.72 -0.95 -39.15
CA PRO A 7 10.11 -1.07 -37.75
C PRO A 7 9.40 -2.27 -37.11
N ALA A 8 10.16 -3.10 -36.42
CA ALA A 8 9.63 -4.22 -35.67
C ALA A 8 8.58 -3.70 -34.67
N ALA A 9 7.36 -4.23 -34.75
CA ALA A 9 6.31 -3.91 -33.80
C ALA A 9 6.80 -4.22 -32.39
N VAL A 10 6.88 -3.19 -31.54
CA VAL A 10 7.19 -3.35 -30.12
C VAL A 10 5.97 -4.01 -29.49
N PHE A 11 6.07 -5.31 -29.22
CA PHE A 11 5.05 -6.04 -28.50
C PHE A 11 5.16 -5.66 -27.01
N ILE A 12 4.18 -4.90 -26.52
CA ILE A 12 4.06 -4.62 -25.09
C ILE A 12 3.22 -5.75 -24.50
N GLU A 13 3.85 -6.59 -23.69
CA GLU A 13 3.18 -7.66 -22.95
C GLU A 13 2.51 -7.03 -21.72
N GLY A 14 1.19 -6.91 -21.76
CA GLY A 14 0.37 -6.44 -20.64
C GLY A 14 -0.46 -7.59 -20.07
N GLU A 15 -0.49 -7.70 -18.74
CA GLU A 15 -1.40 -8.62 -18.04
C GLU A 15 -2.68 -7.88 -17.62
N VAL A 16 -3.83 -8.53 -17.72
CA VAL A 16 -5.09 -7.99 -17.19
C VAL A 16 -5.00 -7.99 -15.67
N LEU A 17 -4.99 -6.78 -15.11
CA LEU A 17 -5.08 -6.57 -13.67
C LEU A 17 -6.40 -7.16 -13.16
N ARG A 18 -6.33 -8.06 -12.18
CA ARG A 18 -7.54 -8.51 -11.48
C ARG A 18 -8.03 -7.42 -10.55
N ASP A 19 -9.35 -7.33 -10.40
CA ASP A 19 -9.95 -6.47 -9.40
C ASP A 19 -9.40 -6.84 -8.02
N ALA A 20 -8.56 -5.97 -7.49
CA ALA A 20 -8.32 -5.94 -6.07
C ALA A 20 -9.53 -5.24 -5.46
N ALA A 21 -10.41 -6.04 -4.86
CA ALA A 21 -11.45 -5.60 -3.94
C ALA A 21 -11.17 -6.22 -2.57
N LEU A 22 -11.07 -5.39 -1.51
CA LEU A 22 -11.13 -5.87 -0.14
C LEU A 22 -12.59 -5.99 0.21
N ASN A 23 -13.00 -7.13 0.75
CA ASN A 23 -14.28 -7.17 1.43
C ASN A 23 -14.21 -6.37 2.75
N ALA A 24 -15.37 -6.03 3.30
CA ALA A 24 -15.45 -5.21 4.51
C ALA A 24 -14.70 -5.85 5.71
N GLN A 25 -14.71 -7.19 5.81
CA GLN A 25 -14.03 -7.91 6.88
C GLN A 25 -12.50 -7.80 6.77
N GLU A 26 -11.95 -7.91 5.56
CA GLU A 26 -10.52 -7.76 5.29
C GLU A 26 -10.05 -6.34 5.61
N MET A 27 -10.82 -5.33 5.20
CA MET A 27 -10.54 -3.93 5.52
C MET A 27 -10.58 -3.66 7.03
N CYS A 28 -11.60 -4.16 7.73
CA CYS A 28 -11.69 -4.06 9.19
C CYS A 28 -10.51 -4.75 9.88
N SER A 29 -10.12 -5.93 9.41
CA SER A 29 -9.01 -6.69 9.99
C SER A 29 -7.67 -5.96 9.83
N MET A 30 -7.43 -5.33 8.68
CA MET A 30 -6.22 -4.55 8.46
C MET A 30 -6.19 -3.27 9.31
N ASN A 31 -7.30 -2.55 9.40
CA ASN A 31 -7.40 -1.37 10.27
C ASN A 31 -7.11 -1.74 11.74
N PHE A 32 -7.68 -2.86 12.19
CA PHE A 32 -7.43 -3.38 13.54
C PHE A 32 -5.95 -3.75 13.72
N ALA A 33 -5.33 -4.41 12.75
CA ALA A 33 -3.91 -4.75 12.80
C ALA A 33 -3.02 -3.49 12.87
N THR A 34 -3.34 -2.43 12.12
CA THR A 34 -2.64 -1.14 12.23
C THR A 34 -2.75 -0.57 13.63
N GLU A 35 -3.96 -0.52 14.18
CA GLU A 35 -4.22 0.06 15.49
C GLU A 35 -3.49 -0.69 16.62
N GLU A 36 -3.55 -2.02 16.59
CA GLU A 36 -2.85 -2.87 17.56
C GLU A 36 -1.33 -2.76 17.43
N PHE A 37 -0.81 -2.67 16.21
CA PHE A 37 0.62 -2.45 16.01
C PHE A 37 1.07 -1.08 16.54
N ASP A 38 0.30 -0.02 16.30
CA ASP A 38 0.61 1.31 16.84
C ASP A 38 0.58 1.33 18.37
N LYS A 39 -0.37 0.60 19.01
CA LYS A 39 -0.38 0.42 20.47
C LYS A 39 0.89 -0.29 20.94
N LEU A 40 1.30 -1.36 20.26
CA LEU A 40 2.52 -2.09 20.59
C LEU A 40 3.76 -1.20 20.46
N VAL A 41 3.88 -0.43 19.38
CA VAL A 41 5.00 0.51 19.17
C VAL A 41 5.07 1.55 20.27
N ARG A 42 3.92 2.10 20.70
CA ARG A 42 3.85 3.06 21.82
C ARG A 42 4.33 2.48 23.15
N ILE A 43 4.25 1.16 23.34
CA ILE A 43 4.78 0.48 24.52
C ILE A 43 6.26 0.19 24.34
N LEU A 44 6.67 -0.34 23.19
CA LEU A 44 8.04 -0.81 22.95
C LEU A 44 9.05 0.33 22.83
N VAL A 45 8.73 1.39 22.08
CA VAL A 45 9.69 2.47 21.78
C VAL A 45 10.22 3.11 23.06
N PRO A 46 9.40 3.54 24.04
CA PRO A 46 9.91 4.12 25.28
C PRO A 46 10.80 3.17 26.10
N LEU A 47 10.62 1.85 25.97
CA LEU A 47 11.43 0.86 26.68
C LEU A 47 12.82 0.70 26.04
N ILE A 48 12.90 0.78 24.70
CA ILE A 48 14.15 0.56 23.96
C ILE A 48 14.92 1.85 23.70
N ASP A 49 14.29 3.02 23.74
CA ASP A 49 14.91 4.32 23.41
C ASP A 49 16.15 4.61 24.28
N PRO A 50 16.13 4.41 25.62
CA PRO A 50 17.33 4.61 26.45
C PRO A 50 18.45 3.61 26.15
N MET A 51 18.12 2.44 25.61
CA MET A 51 19.08 1.40 25.24
C MET A 51 19.74 1.70 23.90
N MET A 52 19.00 2.28 22.93
CA MET A 52 19.54 2.69 21.64
C MET A 52 20.60 3.79 21.76
N CYS A 53 20.49 4.68 22.75
CA CYS A 53 21.52 5.69 23.01
C CYS A 53 22.87 5.12 23.49
N ARG A 54 22.91 3.85 23.91
CA ARG A 54 24.09 3.22 24.51
C ARG A 54 24.80 2.26 23.57
N GLU A 55 24.09 1.67 22.61
CA GLU A 55 24.64 0.64 21.74
C GLU A 55 23.93 0.63 20.37
N GLU A 56 24.65 1.00 19.30
CA GLU A 56 24.09 1.11 17.94
C GLU A 56 23.75 -0.24 17.31
N ASN A 57 24.40 -1.33 17.72
CA ASN A 57 24.23 -2.68 17.17
C ASN A 57 23.68 -3.69 18.20
N GLY A 58 22.90 -3.20 19.16
CA GLY A 58 22.26 -4.02 20.18
C GLY A 58 20.83 -4.44 19.82
N VAL A 59 20.24 -5.28 20.67
CA VAL A 59 18.84 -5.78 20.54
C VAL A 59 17.83 -4.64 20.34
N ALA A 60 18.05 -3.48 20.96
CA ALA A 60 17.19 -2.31 20.81
C ALA A 60 17.17 -1.77 19.36
N SER A 61 18.33 -1.72 18.72
CA SER A 61 18.49 -1.33 17.31
C SER A 61 17.81 -2.32 16.37
N ASP A 62 17.94 -3.62 16.65
CA ASP A 62 17.24 -4.67 15.90
C ASP A 62 15.72 -4.56 16.01
N ILE A 63 15.19 -4.30 17.22
CA ILE A 63 13.75 -4.10 17.43
C ILE A 63 13.27 -2.87 16.66
N ALA A 64 13.97 -1.74 16.74
CA ALA A 64 13.61 -0.53 16.01
C ALA A 64 13.62 -0.76 14.49
N ARG A 65 14.65 -1.45 13.98
CA ARG A 65 14.74 -1.87 12.58
C ARG A 65 13.56 -2.75 12.18
N HIS A 66 13.16 -3.72 13.00
CA HIS A 66 12.02 -4.58 12.70
C HIS A 66 10.68 -3.83 12.72
N ILE A 67 10.49 -2.86 13.62
CA ILE A 67 9.31 -1.99 13.61
C ILE A 67 9.19 -1.26 12.26
N GLU A 68 10.30 -0.69 11.79
CA GLU A 68 10.32 0.04 10.52
C GLU A 68 10.11 -0.91 9.31
N GLN A 69 10.77 -2.06 9.31
CA GLN A 69 10.58 -3.08 8.26
C GLN A 69 9.13 -3.55 8.17
N ILE A 70 8.45 -3.75 9.30
CA ILE A 70 7.03 -4.13 9.31
C ILE A 70 6.19 -3.03 8.66
N ARG A 71 6.42 -1.76 8.97
CA ARG A 71 5.71 -0.63 8.33
C ARG A 71 5.94 -0.61 6.82
N ILE A 72 7.20 -0.71 6.38
CA ILE A 72 7.57 -0.66 4.96
C ILE A 72 6.96 -1.86 4.21
N PHE A 73 7.21 -3.08 4.65
CA PHE A 73 6.82 -4.28 3.92
C PHE A 73 5.33 -4.61 4.01
N SER A 74 4.63 -4.12 5.04
CA SER A 74 3.16 -4.21 5.10
C SER A 74 2.45 -3.10 4.32
N GLY A 75 3.19 -2.09 3.84
CA GLY A 75 2.61 -0.89 3.25
C GLY A 75 1.81 -0.05 4.26
N ASN A 76 2.28 0.06 5.52
CA ASN A 76 1.51 0.59 6.66
C ASN A 76 0.20 -0.19 6.88
N PHE A 77 0.24 -1.51 6.69
CA PHE A 77 -0.93 -2.38 6.67
C PHE A 77 -1.94 -2.03 5.56
N CYS A 78 -1.58 -1.14 4.62
CA CYS A 78 -2.35 -0.89 3.42
C CYS A 78 -1.99 -1.95 2.39
N TRP A 79 -2.91 -2.89 2.24
CA TRP A 79 -3.13 -3.82 1.14
C TRP A 79 -2.03 -4.05 0.09
N LYS A 80 -1.76 -5.33 -0.16
CA LYS A 80 -0.84 -5.95 -1.15
C LYS A 80 -0.97 -5.49 -2.61
N HIS A 81 -1.93 -4.63 -2.92
CA HIS A 81 -2.26 -4.15 -4.26
C HIS A 81 -2.29 -2.62 -4.35
N ARG A 82 -1.58 -1.91 -3.46
CA ARG A 82 -1.46 -0.44 -3.50
C ARG A 82 -1.06 0.09 -4.88
N ASP A 83 -0.23 -0.64 -5.60
CA ASP A 83 0.21 -0.30 -6.97
C ASP A 83 -0.91 -0.46 -8.01
N LEU A 84 -1.93 -1.26 -7.72
CA LEU A 84 -3.14 -1.32 -8.54
C LEU A 84 -3.95 -0.03 -8.38
N GLY A 85 -4.03 0.54 -7.18
CA GLY A 85 -4.66 1.85 -6.98
C GLY A 85 -4.03 2.97 -7.83
N ALA A 86 -2.70 2.91 -8.05
CA ALA A 86 -1.99 3.80 -8.98
C ALA A 86 -2.24 3.42 -10.45
N SER A 87 -2.26 2.12 -10.78
CA SER A 87 -2.49 1.60 -12.13
C SER A 87 -3.93 1.80 -12.63
N TYR A 88 -4.92 1.81 -11.73
CA TYR A 88 -6.31 2.05 -12.08
C TYR A 88 -6.59 3.51 -12.43
N GLY A 89 -5.66 4.47 -12.25
CA GLY A 89 -5.71 5.81 -12.86
C GLY A 89 -6.97 6.66 -12.63
N VAL A 90 -7.90 6.21 -11.80
CA VAL A 90 -9.20 6.81 -11.58
C VAL A 90 -9.37 7.05 -10.07
N VAL A 91 -8.59 7.99 -9.55
CA VAL A 91 -8.98 8.66 -8.32
C VAL A 91 -10.25 9.46 -8.64
N GLY A 92 -11.43 8.92 -8.30
CA GLY A 92 -12.69 9.69 -8.31
C GLY A 92 -13.75 9.34 -9.37
N LYS A 93 -13.73 8.15 -9.99
CA LYS A 93 -14.95 7.59 -10.63
C LYS A 93 -15.29 6.22 -10.06
N ARG A 94 -16.24 6.21 -9.14
CA ARG A 94 -16.89 5.03 -8.59
C ARG A 94 -18.09 4.69 -9.47
N SER A 95 -18.00 3.56 -10.18
CA SER A 95 -19.13 3.05 -10.96
C SER A 95 -20.34 2.82 -10.05
N GLY A 96 -21.48 3.44 -10.37
CA GLY A 96 -22.72 3.34 -9.59
C GLY A 96 -22.89 4.34 -8.45
N ILE A 97 -21.86 5.12 -8.08
CA ILE A 97 -21.98 6.20 -7.08
C ILE A 97 -22.00 7.57 -7.78
N ASP A 98 -21.16 7.78 -8.78
CA ASP A 98 -21.02 9.10 -9.41
C ASP A 98 -22.02 9.38 -10.54
N ASN A 99 -22.87 8.39 -10.85
CA ASN A 99 -23.91 8.50 -11.88
C ASN A 99 -25.31 8.83 -11.31
N GLY A 100 -25.43 9.18 -10.04
CA GLY A 100 -26.73 9.45 -9.42
C GLY A 100 -26.67 10.58 -8.39
N GLY A 101 -27.09 11.79 -8.78
CA GLY A 101 -27.40 12.82 -7.79
C GLY A 101 -27.27 14.28 -8.19
N ALA A 102 -27.45 14.66 -9.45
CA ALA A 102 -27.87 16.04 -9.74
C ALA A 102 -29.37 16.15 -9.42
N HIS A 103 -29.71 16.22 -8.13
CA HIS A 103 -31.04 16.68 -7.72
C HIS A 103 -31.04 18.21 -7.82
N ASP A 104 -31.68 18.67 -8.89
CA ASP A 104 -32.06 20.04 -9.16
C ASP A 104 -32.93 20.56 -8.00
N TYR A 105 -32.32 21.30 -7.08
CA TYR A 105 -33.05 22.06 -6.07
C TYR A 105 -33.49 23.38 -6.69
N ARG A 106 -34.75 23.40 -7.08
CA ARG A 106 -35.51 24.60 -7.39
C ARG A 106 -35.91 25.33 -6.12
#